data_AF-A0A537LC70-F1
#
_entry.id   AF-A0A537LC70-F1
#
_cell.length_a   1.000
_cell.length_b   1.000
_cell.length_c   1.000
_cell.angle_alpha   90.00
_cell.angle_beta   90.00
_cell.angle_gamma   90.00
#
_symmetry.space_group_name_H-M   'P 1'
#
loop_
_entity.id
_entity.type
_entity.pdbx_description
1 polymer ?
#
loop_
_entity_poly.entity_id
_entity_poly.type
_entity_poly.pdbx_seq_one_letter_code
_entity_poly.pdbx_strand_id
1 'polypeptide(L)'
;MACLCQGGPGRQPARRSPQRFVEGYPAVSGAKLHVNQWSRVGQAAESIVRAHESLRAGADTGAVPIAQAASGITLTVRHDLAAIEQTWCAFEQTADCSPFQTYDWLSAWQRHIGAHNGVTPAIVLARRGDDILMLLPLAVQGGTFARRLTFLGQDLCDYNAPLLARDFVSAIAPKSFDDLWHEIRALLQATPASRHDSIAFEKMPETIGAQPNPLLCLDVRLNPSGAYETILGTDWEQFYSAKRSSSTRRRDRTKVKRLGELGEVKFVNPEASAELALTLDALVRQKSKSFARMGVANIFERPGYTAFFQELATAPRMRALVHLSRLDVGPSWAAVNLGLTFRNGYYHILASYDDGEVSRFGPGAAHLRELLRYAIARGLKRFDFTIGDEPYKRDWCESEQRLHDYSAAVTWRGWPSAAVSGSWRRVKRAIKQTAPLWNAVVRVRSALAALRSKHVDRDADSS
;
A
#
# COMPACT_ATOMS: atom_id res chain seq x y z
N MET A 1 -5.37 -49.87 -40.25
CA MET A 1 -4.55 -49.13 -41.23
C MET A 1 -3.65 -48.20 -40.41
N ALA A 2 -2.45 -48.59 -39.95
CA ALA A 2 -1.22 -48.96 -40.70
C ALA A 2 -0.82 -47.84 -41.68
N CYS A 3 0.34 -47.17 -41.61
CA CYS A 3 1.75 -47.63 -41.60
C CYS A 3 2.66 -46.48 -41.07
N LEU A 4 3.78 -46.60 -40.30
CA LEU A 4 5.04 -47.40 -40.40
C LEU A 4 5.81 -47.12 -41.72
N CYS A 5 7.11 -46.78 -41.81
CA CYS A 5 8.35 -47.34 -41.21
C CYS A 5 9.56 -46.39 -41.51
N GLN A 6 10.53 -46.19 -40.58
CA GLN A 6 11.88 -46.82 -40.46
C GLN A 6 12.94 -46.44 -41.52
N GLY A 7 14.26 -46.30 -41.25
CA GLY A 7 15.09 -46.60 -40.09
C GLY A 7 16.55 -46.09 -40.23
N GLY A 8 17.38 -46.28 -39.18
CA GLY A 8 18.84 -45.97 -39.12
C GLY A 8 19.70 -47.02 -39.85
N PRO A 9 20.96 -47.38 -39.41
CA PRO A 9 21.74 -46.95 -38.23
C PRO A 9 23.28 -46.76 -38.44
N GLY A 10 24.02 -46.34 -37.39
CA GLY A 10 25.22 -47.09 -36.95
C GLY A 10 26.62 -46.41 -36.88
N ARG A 11 27.20 -46.49 -35.66
CA ARG A 11 28.61 -46.77 -35.27
C ARG A 11 29.60 -45.62 -34.89
N GLN A 12 29.93 -45.61 -33.60
CA GLN A 12 31.22 -45.26 -32.94
C GLN A 12 32.31 -46.34 -33.23
N PRO A 13 33.64 -46.16 -33.00
CA PRO A 13 34.22 -45.79 -31.67
C PRO A 13 35.62 -45.10 -31.56
N ALA A 14 35.90 -44.65 -30.33
CA ALA A 14 37.16 -44.75 -29.52
C ALA A 14 38.48 -43.97 -29.80
N ARG A 15 38.87 -43.20 -28.76
CA ARG A 15 40.19 -43.08 -28.05
C ARG A 15 41.44 -42.51 -28.76
N ARG A 16 42.00 -41.42 -28.20
CA ARG A 16 43.32 -41.33 -27.47
C ARG A 16 43.83 -39.87 -27.40
N SER A 17 44.14 -39.39 -26.19
CA SER A 17 45.15 -38.36 -25.89
C SER A 17 46.55 -39.05 -25.79
N PRO A 18 47.74 -38.39 -25.60
CA PRO A 18 47.98 -37.11 -24.88
C PRO A 18 49.30 -36.31 -25.22
N GLN A 19 49.60 -35.28 -24.38
CA GLN A 19 50.93 -34.72 -23.97
C GLN A 19 51.69 -33.68 -24.84
N ARG A 20 51.92 -32.46 -24.29
CA ARG A 20 53.18 -31.83 -23.70
C ARG A 20 54.05 -31.14 -24.78
N PHE A 21 54.78 -30.01 -24.65
CA PHE A 21 55.73 -29.39 -23.69
C PHE A 21 55.80 -27.86 -24.09
N VAL A 22 55.80 -26.80 -23.25
CA VAL A 22 56.80 -26.21 -22.29
C VAL A 22 57.87 -25.28 -22.94
N GLU A 23 58.27 -24.24 -22.16
CA GLU A 23 59.34 -23.19 -22.31
C GLU A 23 58.95 -21.84 -22.96
N GLY A 24 59.29 -20.65 -22.44
CA GLY A 24 60.09 -20.23 -21.27
C GLY A 24 60.00 -18.70 -20.99
N TYR A 25 60.28 -18.31 -19.74
CA TYR A 25 60.31 -16.95 -19.09
C TYR A 25 61.64 -16.17 -19.39
N PRO A 26 61.85 -14.85 -19.08
CA PRO A 26 61.62 -14.13 -17.79
C PRO A 26 61.06 -12.67 -17.88
N ALA A 27 60.13 -12.26 -17.01
CA ALA A 27 60.24 -11.60 -15.69
C ALA A 27 60.52 -10.07 -15.69
N VAL A 28 59.51 -9.26 -15.32
CA VAL A 28 59.66 -8.03 -14.50
C VAL A 28 58.46 -7.88 -13.52
N SER A 29 58.83 -7.68 -12.26
CA SER A 29 58.14 -7.33 -11.02
C SER A 29 56.83 -6.50 -11.06
N GLY A 30 55.90 -6.79 -10.12
CA GLY A 30 54.94 -5.80 -9.60
C GLY A 30 53.67 -6.30 -8.90
N ALA A 31 53.77 -6.61 -7.60
CA ALA A 31 52.72 -6.64 -6.55
C ALA A 31 51.59 -7.71 -6.56
N LYS A 32 51.66 -8.63 -5.58
CA LYS A 32 50.61 -9.53 -5.10
C LYS A 32 49.88 -8.94 -3.89
N LEU A 33 48.57 -9.14 -3.76
CA LEU A 33 47.77 -9.22 -2.51
C LEU A 33 46.49 -10.03 -2.82
N HIS A 34 46.49 -11.35 -2.61
CA HIS A 34 46.04 -12.12 -1.43
C HIS A 34 44.54 -12.50 -1.41
N VAL A 35 44.28 -13.70 -1.94
CA VAL A 35 43.10 -14.55 -1.71
C VAL A 35 43.14 -15.04 -0.26
N ASN A 36 42.33 -14.46 0.63
CA ASN A 36 41.96 -15.10 1.92
C ASN A 36 40.72 -14.50 2.62
N GLN A 37 39.82 -13.83 1.89
CA GLN A 37 38.64 -13.17 2.48
C GLN A 37 37.29 -13.86 2.17
N TRP A 38 37.31 -14.96 1.42
CA TRP A 38 36.09 -15.64 0.93
C TRP A 38 35.78 -16.98 1.60
N SER A 39 36.57 -17.44 2.57
CA SER A 39 36.24 -18.63 3.39
C SER A 39 35.52 -18.30 4.71
N ARG A 40 35.50 -17.02 5.13
CA ARG A 40 34.82 -16.56 6.36
C ARG A 40 33.37 -16.08 6.15
N VAL A 41 32.95 -15.85 4.91
CA VAL A 41 31.55 -15.49 4.57
C VAL A 41 30.65 -16.73 4.48
N GLY A 42 31.21 -17.90 4.13
CA GLY A 42 30.46 -19.17 4.06
C GLY A 42 30.05 -19.73 5.42
N GLN A 43 30.90 -19.61 6.45
CA GLN A 43 30.61 -20.14 7.80
C GLN A 43 29.65 -19.24 8.62
N ALA A 44 29.49 -17.96 8.24
CA ALA A 44 28.52 -17.05 8.86
C ALA A 44 27.09 -17.23 8.30
N ALA A 45 26.94 -17.79 7.11
CA ALA A 45 25.63 -18.08 6.52
C ALA A 45 24.96 -19.32 7.17
N GLU A 46 25.75 -20.34 7.55
CA GLU A 46 25.22 -21.55 8.20
C GLU A 46 24.85 -21.33 9.68
N SER A 47 25.49 -20.38 10.39
CA SER A 47 25.12 -20.03 11.77
C SER A 47 23.82 -19.23 11.84
N ILE A 48 23.53 -18.39 10.82
CA ILE A 48 22.27 -17.65 10.70
C ILE A 48 21.11 -18.60 10.39
N VAL A 49 21.32 -19.63 9.55
CA VAL A 49 20.29 -20.65 9.26
C VAL A 49 19.98 -21.51 10.49
N ARG A 50 20.99 -21.93 11.27
CA ARG A 50 20.77 -22.68 12.52
C ARG A 50 20.15 -21.84 13.64
N ALA A 51 20.45 -20.54 13.70
CA ALA A 51 19.78 -19.61 14.62
C ALA A 51 18.32 -19.33 14.21
N HIS A 52 17.98 -19.44 12.91
CA HIS A 52 16.61 -19.32 12.43
C HIS A 52 15.77 -20.58 12.72
N GLU A 53 16.40 -21.76 12.76
CA GLU A 53 15.74 -23.01 13.16
C GLU A 53 15.53 -23.12 14.68
N SER A 54 16.45 -22.60 15.51
CA SER A 54 16.27 -22.57 16.97
C SER A 54 15.16 -21.60 17.41
N LEU A 55 14.91 -20.52 16.65
CA LEU A 55 13.80 -19.58 16.90
C LEU A 55 12.43 -20.11 16.49
N ARG A 56 12.35 -21.19 15.69
CA ARG A 56 11.08 -21.89 15.38
C ARG A 56 10.70 -22.93 16.44
N ALA A 57 11.61 -23.34 17.31
CA ALA A 57 11.39 -24.38 18.31
C ALA A 57 10.85 -23.86 19.67
N GLY A 58 10.58 -22.56 19.80
CA GLY A 58 10.04 -21.96 21.02
C GLY A 58 8.67 -21.32 20.81
N ALA A 59 7.64 -22.11 20.53
CA ALA A 59 6.26 -21.70 20.73
C ALA A 59 5.97 -21.69 22.24
N ASP A 60 6.58 -20.73 22.94
CA ASP A 60 6.34 -20.52 24.35
C ASP A 60 5.00 -19.79 24.51
N THR A 61 4.11 -20.38 25.30
CA THR A 61 2.80 -19.85 25.67
C THR A 61 3.03 -18.70 26.65
N GLY A 62 3.59 -17.60 26.15
CA GLY A 62 3.89 -16.41 26.92
C GLY A 62 2.60 -15.73 27.39
N ALA A 63 2.50 -15.52 28.71
CA ALA A 63 1.41 -14.77 29.32
C ALA A 63 1.21 -13.44 28.59
N VAL A 64 -0.03 -13.18 28.17
CA VAL A 64 -0.42 -11.91 27.55
C VAL A 64 -0.14 -10.78 28.54
N PRO A 65 0.65 -9.75 28.20
CA PRO A 65 0.81 -8.58 29.05
C PRO A 65 -0.53 -7.87 29.21
N ILE A 66 -1.02 -7.79 30.44
CA ILE A 66 -2.26 -7.10 30.82
C ILE A 66 -1.87 -5.89 31.67
N ALA A 67 -2.34 -4.71 31.29
CA ALA A 67 -2.34 -3.54 32.16
C ALA A 67 -3.79 -3.19 32.49
N GLN A 68 -4.09 -2.98 33.78
CA GLN A 68 -5.38 -2.52 34.23
C GLN A 68 -5.30 -0.99 34.42
N ALA A 69 -6.08 -0.26 33.65
CA ALA A 69 -6.16 1.20 33.71
C ALA A 69 -6.82 1.66 35.01
N ALA A 70 -6.49 2.87 35.46
CA ALA A 70 -7.19 3.53 36.58
C ALA A 70 -8.69 3.78 36.27
N SER A 71 -9.11 3.61 35.02
CA SER A 71 -10.46 3.88 34.49
C SER A 71 -11.35 2.63 34.32
N GLY A 72 -10.95 1.47 34.84
CA GLY A 72 -11.67 0.21 34.64
C GLY A 72 -11.56 -0.35 33.21
N ILE A 73 -10.59 0.16 32.44
CA ILE A 73 -10.26 -0.30 31.10
C ILE A 73 -9.08 -1.28 31.20
N THR A 74 -9.20 -2.45 30.56
CA THR A 74 -8.11 -3.42 30.46
C THR A 74 -7.42 -3.25 29.12
N LEU A 75 -6.12 -3.00 29.15
CA LEU A 75 -5.27 -2.90 27.96
C LEU A 75 -4.49 -4.19 27.76
N THR A 76 -4.48 -4.69 26.54
CA THR A 76 -3.63 -5.82 26.15
C THR A 76 -3.00 -5.57 24.79
N VAL A 77 -1.80 -6.10 24.58
CA VAL A 77 -1.10 -6.04 23.29
C VAL A 77 -1.01 -7.44 22.67
N ARG A 78 -1.17 -7.52 21.34
CA ARG A 78 -1.03 -8.76 20.56
C ARG A 78 -0.09 -8.54 19.39
N HIS A 79 0.79 -9.51 19.15
CA HIS A 79 1.77 -9.47 18.07
C HIS A 79 1.45 -10.45 16.94
N ASP A 80 0.61 -11.44 17.22
CA ASP A 80 0.08 -12.37 16.24
C ASP A 80 -1.32 -11.93 15.81
N LEU A 81 -1.48 -11.65 14.51
CA LEU A 81 -2.76 -11.29 13.90
C LEU A 81 -3.72 -12.49 13.88
N ALA A 82 -3.22 -13.70 13.59
CA ALA A 82 -4.06 -14.88 13.47
C ALA A 82 -4.77 -15.20 14.79
N ALA A 83 -4.06 -15.03 15.91
CA ALA A 83 -4.62 -15.21 17.26
C ALA A 83 -5.78 -14.25 17.61
N ILE A 84 -5.96 -13.16 16.87
CA ILE A 84 -7.03 -12.17 17.12
C ILE A 84 -8.02 -12.02 15.97
N GLU A 85 -7.93 -12.84 14.93
CA GLU A 85 -8.78 -12.75 13.73
C GLU A 85 -10.27 -12.71 14.07
N GLN A 86 -10.75 -13.70 14.82
CA GLN A 86 -12.16 -13.81 15.17
C GLN A 86 -12.65 -12.60 15.98
N THR A 87 -11.83 -12.15 16.92
CA THR A 87 -12.13 -10.97 17.76
C THR A 87 -12.18 -9.70 16.92
N TRP A 88 -11.21 -9.53 16.02
CA TRP A 88 -11.13 -8.37 15.14
C TRP A 88 -12.31 -8.32 14.18
N CYS A 89 -12.57 -9.41 13.46
CA CYS A 89 -13.66 -9.49 12.48
C CYS A 89 -15.02 -9.28 13.13
N ALA A 90 -15.24 -9.79 14.36
CA ALA A 90 -16.47 -9.55 15.11
C ALA A 90 -16.64 -8.06 15.48
N PHE A 91 -15.59 -7.43 15.99
CA PHE A 91 -15.63 -6.01 16.36
C PHE A 91 -15.80 -5.10 15.13
N GLU A 92 -15.14 -5.42 14.03
CA GLU A 92 -15.21 -4.70 12.74
C GLU A 92 -16.64 -4.55 12.21
N GLN A 93 -17.54 -5.50 12.49
CA GLN A 93 -18.95 -5.42 12.06
C GLN A 93 -19.69 -4.24 12.68
N THR A 94 -19.34 -3.84 13.90
CA THR A 94 -20.09 -2.84 14.68
C THR A 94 -19.30 -1.56 14.88
N ALA A 95 -17.96 -1.65 14.95
CA ALA A 95 -17.06 -0.54 15.23
C ALA A 95 -17.11 0.55 14.15
N ASP A 96 -16.83 1.78 14.52
CA ASP A 96 -16.48 2.82 13.55
C ASP A 96 -15.06 2.60 13.04
N CYS A 97 -14.92 2.45 11.72
CA CYS A 97 -13.65 2.24 11.03
C CYS A 97 -13.78 2.52 9.52
N SER A 98 -12.65 2.50 8.81
CA SER A 98 -12.56 2.58 7.36
C SER A 98 -12.10 1.22 6.79
N PRO A 99 -12.18 0.97 5.47
CA PRO A 99 -11.70 -0.29 4.89
C PRO A 99 -10.22 -0.60 5.19
N PHE A 100 -9.42 0.43 5.47
CA PHE A 100 -7.99 0.31 5.76
C PHE A 100 -7.68 -0.30 7.14
N GLN A 101 -8.69 -0.44 8.00
CA GLN A 101 -8.60 -1.07 9.32
C GLN A 101 -9.15 -2.49 9.34
N THR A 102 -9.64 -3.00 8.20
CA THR A 102 -10.21 -4.35 8.14
C THR A 102 -9.13 -5.41 8.36
N TYR A 103 -9.50 -6.50 9.03
CA TYR A 103 -8.56 -7.59 9.29
C TYR A 103 -7.98 -8.15 7.98
N ASP A 104 -8.82 -8.32 6.97
CA ASP A 104 -8.43 -8.84 5.67
C ASP A 104 -7.35 -7.98 4.99
N TRP A 105 -7.55 -6.65 4.95
CA TRP A 105 -6.56 -5.73 4.39
C TRP A 105 -5.21 -5.80 5.11
N LEU A 106 -5.24 -5.70 6.45
CA LEU A 106 -4.02 -5.59 7.25
C LEU A 106 -3.29 -6.93 7.40
N SER A 107 -4.01 -8.06 7.45
CA SER A 107 -3.40 -9.39 7.46
C SER A 107 -2.74 -9.73 6.13
N ALA A 108 -3.34 -9.34 5.00
CA ALA A 108 -2.71 -9.46 3.68
C ALA A 108 -1.45 -8.58 3.57
N TRP A 109 -1.52 -7.34 4.05
CA TRP A 109 -0.35 -6.46 4.09
C TRP A 109 0.76 -7.06 4.95
N GLN A 110 0.44 -7.57 6.14
CA GLN A 110 1.45 -8.15 7.03
C GLN A 110 2.10 -9.38 6.42
N ARG A 111 1.34 -10.28 5.78
CA ARG A 111 1.90 -11.50 5.17
C ARG A 111 2.84 -11.20 4.01
N HIS A 112 2.46 -10.27 3.13
CA HIS A 112 3.23 -10.01 1.91
C HIS A 112 4.30 -8.94 2.06
N ILE A 113 4.07 -7.92 2.89
CA ILE A 113 4.95 -6.74 2.99
C ILE A 113 5.57 -6.65 4.39
N GLY A 114 4.73 -6.69 5.43
CA GLY A 114 5.19 -6.49 6.80
C GLY A 114 6.24 -7.51 7.25
N ALA A 115 5.95 -8.80 7.09
CA ALA A 115 6.84 -9.88 7.49
C ALA A 115 8.16 -9.85 6.71
N HIS A 116 8.12 -9.59 5.40
CA HIS A 116 9.31 -9.43 4.56
C HIS A 116 10.20 -8.27 5.01
N ASN A 117 9.60 -7.19 5.53
CA ASN A 117 10.32 -6.01 6.00
C ASN A 117 10.64 -6.05 7.50
N GLY A 118 10.47 -7.20 8.17
CA GLY A 118 10.73 -7.35 9.60
C GLY A 118 9.83 -6.49 10.49
N VAL A 119 8.63 -6.15 10.00
CA VAL A 119 7.63 -5.38 10.75
C VAL A 119 6.94 -6.28 11.75
N THR A 120 6.93 -5.87 13.02
CA THR A 120 6.28 -6.59 14.12
C THR A 120 4.93 -5.95 14.43
N PRO A 121 3.79 -6.63 14.27
CA PRO A 121 2.49 -6.10 14.69
C PRO A 121 2.50 -5.83 16.21
N ALA A 122 1.79 -4.79 16.65
CA ALA A 122 1.62 -4.42 18.05
C ALA A 122 0.17 -3.95 18.26
N ILE A 123 -0.77 -4.86 18.11
CA ILE A 123 -2.21 -4.57 18.13
C ILE A 123 -2.66 -4.35 19.57
N VAL A 124 -3.13 -3.14 19.87
CA VAL A 124 -3.59 -2.79 21.21
C VAL A 124 -5.10 -2.95 21.27
N LEU A 125 -5.58 -3.71 22.26
CA LEU A 125 -6.99 -3.87 22.58
C LEU A 125 -7.28 -3.18 23.90
N ALA A 126 -8.24 -2.25 23.90
CA ALA A 126 -8.80 -1.65 25.09
C ALA A 126 -10.20 -2.21 25.33
N ARG A 127 -10.42 -2.82 26.50
CA ARG A 127 -11.70 -3.41 26.89
C ARG A 127 -12.26 -2.80 28.17
N ARG A 128 -13.58 -2.83 28.32
CA ARG A 128 -14.26 -2.62 29.61
C ARG A 128 -15.07 -3.88 29.91
N GLY A 129 -14.61 -4.67 30.87
CA GLY A 129 -15.11 -6.04 31.01
C GLY A 129 -14.82 -6.84 29.73
N ASP A 130 -15.86 -7.41 29.13
CA ASP A 130 -15.76 -8.18 27.89
C ASP A 130 -15.88 -7.31 26.62
N ASP A 131 -16.41 -6.10 26.75
CA ASP A 131 -16.67 -5.21 25.63
C ASP A 131 -15.39 -4.55 25.11
N ILE A 132 -15.18 -4.63 23.80
CA ILE A 132 -14.05 -3.95 23.13
C ILE A 132 -14.46 -2.50 22.86
N LEU A 133 -13.73 -1.57 23.48
CA LEU A 133 -13.93 -0.14 23.24
C LEU A 133 -13.08 0.35 22.07
N MET A 134 -11.84 -0.17 21.94
CA MET A 134 -10.93 0.23 20.89
C MET A 134 -10.00 -0.92 20.50
N LEU A 135 -9.76 -1.05 19.19
CA LEU A 135 -8.67 -1.83 18.61
C LEU A 135 -7.78 -0.86 17.84
N LEU A 136 -6.52 -0.75 18.25
CA LEU A 136 -5.55 0.16 17.63
C LEU A 136 -4.49 -0.67 16.87
N PRO A 137 -4.55 -0.70 15.52
CA PRO A 137 -3.67 -1.54 14.72
C PRO A 137 -2.30 -0.87 14.53
N LEU A 138 -1.38 -1.11 15.47
CA LEU A 138 -0.02 -0.58 15.39
C LEU A 138 0.98 -1.63 14.91
N ALA A 139 2.15 -1.16 14.53
CA ALA A 139 3.29 -1.98 14.21
C ALA A 139 4.59 -1.29 14.62
N VAL A 140 5.60 -2.09 14.94
CA VAL A 140 6.97 -1.62 15.12
C VAL A 140 7.77 -1.95 13.88
N GLN A 141 8.26 -0.90 13.24
CA GLN A 141 9.19 -0.98 12.13
C GLN A 141 10.62 -0.91 12.66
N GLY A 142 11.44 -1.88 12.26
CA GLY A 142 12.87 -1.90 12.56
C GLY A 142 13.64 -0.80 11.81
N GLY A 143 14.77 -0.42 12.37
CA GLY A 143 15.78 0.41 11.73
C GLY A 143 17.13 0.10 12.34
N THR A 144 18.21 0.38 11.61
CA THR A 144 19.58 -0.01 12.02
C THR A 144 19.97 0.55 13.39
N PHE A 145 19.42 1.71 13.77
CA PHE A 145 19.77 2.39 15.02
C PHE A 145 18.59 2.76 15.91
N ALA A 146 17.36 2.74 15.39
CA ALA A 146 16.16 3.14 16.12
C ALA A 146 14.93 2.40 15.58
N ARG A 147 14.02 2.04 16.48
CA ARG A 147 12.73 1.41 16.18
C ARG A 147 11.63 2.46 16.16
N ARG A 148 10.66 2.29 15.27
CA ARG A 148 9.56 3.25 15.08
C ARG A 148 8.21 2.57 15.23
N LEU A 149 7.36 3.14 16.07
CA LEU A 149 5.95 2.77 16.16
C LEU A 149 5.15 3.52 15.09
N THR A 150 4.42 2.79 14.26
CA THR A 150 3.55 3.31 13.21
C THR A 150 2.20 2.61 13.27
N PHE A 151 1.22 3.06 12.49
CA PHE A 151 0.10 2.19 12.17
C PHE A 151 0.57 0.98 11.35
N LEU A 152 -0.11 -0.15 11.51
CA LEU A 152 0.07 -1.31 10.64
C LEU A 152 -0.43 -0.95 9.24
N GLY A 153 0.36 -1.21 8.19
CA GLY A 153 -0.02 -0.89 6.81
C GLY A 153 -0.01 0.59 6.43
N GLN A 154 0.53 1.48 7.27
CA GLN A 154 0.46 2.95 7.13
C GLN A 154 0.77 3.49 5.71
N ASP A 155 1.66 2.83 4.98
CA ASP A 155 2.10 3.24 3.65
C ASP A 155 1.05 2.99 2.56
N LEU A 156 0.23 1.93 2.70
CA LEU A 156 -0.84 1.56 1.77
C LEU A 156 -2.24 1.93 2.28
N CYS A 157 -2.37 2.43 3.50
CA CYS A 157 -3.62 2.97 4.03
C CYS A 157 -3.74 4.47 3.75
N ASP A 158 -4.87 4.90 3.17
CA ASP A 158 -5.15 6.34 3.00
C ASP A 158 -5.75 6.96 4.27
N TYR A 159 -6.39 6.17 5.12
CA TYR A 159 -6.79 6.60 6.46
C TYR A 159 -6.21 5.66 7.50
N ASN A 160 -5.44 6.22 8.44
CA ASN A 160 -4.90 5.47 9.57
C ASN A 160 -5.63 5.85 10.85
N ALA A 161 -6.30 4.87 11.45
CA ALA A 161 -7.17 5.07 12.60
C ALA A 161 -7.27 3.80 13.44
N PRO A 162 -7.67 3.90 14.72
CA PRO A 162 -8.25 2.79 15.46
C PRO A 162 -9.60 2.35 14.89
N LEU A 163 -10.04 1.15 15.26
CA LEU A 163 -11.45 0.76 15.26
C LEU A 163 -12.03 1.15 16.63
N LEU A 164 -13.18 1.81 16.65
CA LEU A 164 -13.80 2.33 17.86
C LEU A 164 -15.21 1.77 18.05
N ALA A 165 -15.58 1.43 19.28
CA ALA A 165 -16.99 1.18 19.61
C ALA A 165 -17.82 2.44 19.28
N ARG A 166 -19.09 2.29 18.88
CA ARG A 166 -19.95 3.41 18.43
C ARG A 166 -20.20 4.47 19.51
N ASP A 167 -20.03 4.08 20.75
CA ASP A 167 -20.19 4.87 21.95
C ASP A 167 -18.83 5.18 22.61
N PHE A 168 -17.71 4.99 21.91
CA PHE A 168 -16.36 5.15 22.48
C PHE A 168 -16.19 6.50 23.19
N VAL A 169 -16.53 7.61 22.52
CA VAL A 169 -16.40 8.96 23.10
C VAL A 169 -17.27 9.18 24.33
N SER A 170 -18.43 8.53 24.44
CA SER A 170 -19.23 8.55 25.67
C SER A 170 -18.71 7.57 26.72
N ALA A 171 -18.10 6.47 26.28
CA ALA A 171 -17.55 5.44 27.14
C ALA A 171 -16.27 5.90 27.82
N ILE A 172 -15.45 6.72 27.16
CA ILE A 172 -14.26 7.36 27.74
C ILE A 172 -14.58 8.81 28.11
N ALA A 173 -14.31 9.26 29.34
CA ALA A 173 -14.53 10.68 29.66
C ALA A 173 -13.57 11.56 28.82
N PRO A 174 -13.90 12.83 28.48
CA PRO A 174 -13.11 13.65 27.55
C PRO A 174 -11.65 13.89 27.95
N LYS A 175 -11.33 13.87 29.25
CA LYS A 175 -9.95 13.98 29.76
C LYS A 175 -9.19 12.64 29.78
N SER A 176 -9.87 11.54 29.44
CA SER A 176 -9.37 10.18 29.64
C SER A 176 -8.56 9.64 28.47
N PHE A 177 -8.61 10.24 27.28
CA PHE A 177 -7.82 9.68 26.17
C PHE A 177 -6.32 9.93 26.32
N ASP A 178 -5.90 11.09 26.84
CA ASP A 178 -4.48 11.36 27.10
C ASP A 178 -3.92 10.39 28.16
N ASP A 179 -4.69 10.12 29.20
CA ASP A 179 -4.36 9.12 30.22
C ASP A 179 -4.30 7.71 29.63
N LEU A 180 -5.32 7.31 28.86
CA LEU A 180 -5.36 6.03 28.16
C LEU A 180 -4.16 5.88 27.21
N TRP A 181 -3.82 6.95 26.48
CA TRP A 181 -2.66 6.96 25.60
C TRP A 181 -1.34 6.86 26.35
N HIS A 182 -1.23 7.49 27.54
CA HIS A 182 -0.08 7.31 28.42
C HIS A 182 0.07 5.85 28.85
N GLU A 183 -1.01 5.20 29.27
CA GLU A 183 -1.02 3.79 29.65
C GLU A 183 -0.70 2.86 28.46
N ILE A 184 -1.25 3.13 27.28
CA ILE A 184 -0.93 2.40 26.04
C ILE A 184 0.57 2.49 25.74
N ARG A 185 1.17 3.68 25.84
CA ARG A 185 2.61 3.85 25.64
C ARG A 185 3.43 3.09 26.67
N ALA A 186 3.02 3.11 27.94
CA ALA A 186 3.68 2.36 29.01
C ALA A 186 3.63 0.84 28.75
N LEU A 187 2.46 0.30 28.37
CA LEU A 187 2.29 -1.11 28.01
C LEU A 187 3.17 -1.51 26.81
N LEU A 188 3.20 -0.68 25.76
CA LEU A 188 4.01 -0.94 24.58
C LEU A 188 5.52 -0.93 24.88
N GLN A 189 5.99 -0.08 25.80
CA GLN A 189 7.39 -0.03 26.23
C GLN A 189 7.76 -1.15 27.21
N ALA A 190 6.83 -1.57 28.06
CA ALA A 190 7.00 -2.71 28.95
C ALA A 190 7.16 -4.02 28.15
N THR A 191 6.47 -4.13 27.01
CA THR A 191 6.48 -5.33 26.16
C THR A 191 7.66 -5.32 25.17
N PRO A 192 8.63 -6.26 25.26
CA PRO A 192 9.87 -6.21 24.47
C PRO A 192 9.68 -6.12 22.95
N ALA A 193 8.69 -6.86 22.42
CA ALA A 193 8.40 -6.90 20.99
C ALA A 193 7.84 -5.58 20.45
N SER A 194 7.23 -4.73 21.29
CA SER A 194 6.71 -3.41 20.90
C SER A 194 7.56 -2.21 21.34
N ARG A 195 8.72 -2.44 21.99
CA ARG A 195 9.63 -1.34 22.35
C ARG A 195 10.04 -0.53 21.13
N HIS A 196 10.03 0.79 21.27
CA HIS A 196 10.29 1.70 20.17
C HIS A 196 10.96 2.98 20.67
N ASP A 197 11.70 3.64 19.79
CA ASP A 197 12.43 4.87 20.10
C ASP A 197 11.65 6.12 19.68
N SER A 198 10.74 5.97 18.71
CA SER A 198 9.95 7.05 18.13
C SER A 198 8.56 6.58 17.73
N ILE A 199 7.63 7.51 17.63
CA ILE A 199 6.26 7.31 17.13
C ILE A 199 6.09 8.18 15.88
N ALA A 200 5.52 7.62 14.82
CA ALA A 200 5.17 8.35 13.61
C ALA A 200 3.84 7.85 13.07
N PHE A 201 2.78 8.59 13.38
CA PHE A 201 1.44 8.37 12.87
C PHE A 201 1.17 9.40 11.78
N GLU A 202 0.65 8.93 10.65
CA GLU A 202 0.39 9.76 9.48
C GLU A 202 -1.00 9.49 8.93
N LYS A 203 -1.60 10.47 8.25
CA LYS A 203 -2.90 10.32 7.57
C LYS A 203 -4.05 9.97 8.53
N MET A 204 -4.05 10.54 9.73
CA MET A 204 -5.14 10.35 10.69
C MET A 204 -6.33 11.25 10.31
N PRO A 205 -7.52 10.69 10.06
CA PRO A 205 -8.71 11.49 9.76
C PRO A 205 -9.23 12.25 10.98
N GLU A 206 -9.95 13.36 10.76
CA GLU A 206 -10.66 14.11 11.82
C GLU A 206 -11.74 13.29 12.53
N THR A 207 -12.39 12.39 11.79
CA THR A 207 -13.45 11.53 12.28
C THR A 207 -13.23 10.08 11.87
N ILE A 208 -13.73 9.17 12.69
CA ILE A 208 -13.79 7.74 12.42
C ILE A 208 -15.25 7.34 12.52
N GLY A 209 -15.86 6.97 11.39
CA GLY A 209 -17.31 6.81 11.31
C GLY A 209 -18.03 8.11 11.68
N ALA A 210 -18.86 8.07 12.72
CA ALA A 210 -19.61 9.23 13.20
C ALA A 210 -18.92 9.98 14.36
N GLN A 211 -17.77 9.51 14.83
CA GLN A 211 -17.11 10.02 16.04
C GLN A 211 -15.83 10.79 15.71
N PRO A 212 -15.43 11.78 16.54
CA PRO A 212 -14.11 12.39 16.44
C PRO A 212 -13.01 11.34 16.66
N ASN A 213 -11.90 11.49 15.95
CA ASN A 213 -10.74 10.64 16.15
C ASN A 213 -10.03 11.01 17.46
N PRO A 214 -9.97 10.11 18.46
CA PRO A 214 -9.43 10.44 19.78
C PRO A 214 -7.92 10.71 19.77
N LEU A 215 -7.18 10.20 18.76
CA LEU A 215 -5.76 10.48 18.60
C LEU A 215 -5.47 11.95 18.26
N LEU A 216 -6.49 12.74 17.93
CA LEU A 216 -6.33 14.17 17.69
C LEU A 216 -6.30 15.02 18.98
N CYS A 217 -6.50 14.41 20.15
CA CYS A 217 -6.18 15.04 21.44
C CYS A 217 -4.66 15.23 21.62
N LEU A 218 -3.84 14.49 20.87
CA LEU A 218 -2.39 14.62 20.89
C LEU A 218 -1.91 15.91 20.21
N ASP A 219 -0.65 16.28 20.40
CA ASP A 219 0.00 17.39 19.67
C ASP A 219 0.22 17.03 18.19
N VAL A 220 -0.88 17.05 17.44
CA VAL A 220 -0.97 16.67 16.03
C VAL A 220 -0.71 17.87 15.12
N ARG A 221 -0.33 17.57 13.88
CA ARG A 221 -0.08 18.58 12.85
C ARG A 221 -0.90 18.27 11.62
N LEU A 222 -1.39 19.31 10.95
CA LEU A 222 -2.09 19.15 9.68
C LEU A 222 -1.18 18.50 8.62
N ASN A 223 -1.64 17.39 8.05
CA ASN A 223 -1.01 16.72 6.92
C ASN A 223 -1.09 17.63 5.69
N PRO A 224 -0.05 17.69 4.85
CA PRO A 224 -0.06 18.53 3.65
C PRO A 224 -1.09 18.15 2.59
N SER A 225 -1.67 16.94 2.67
CA SER A 225 -2.63 16.43 1.68
C SER A 225 -3.99 16.26 2.36
N GLY A 226 -5.05 16.75 1.70
CA GLY A 226 -6.43 16.45 2.09
C GLY A 226 -6.91 15.15 1.45
N ALA A 227 -8.04 14.66 1.96
CA ALA A 227 -8.84 13.65 1.31
C ALA A 227 -10.15 14.25 0.81
N TYR A 228 -10.68 13.71 -0.28
CA TYR A 228 -11.82 14.30 -0.97
C TYR A 228 -12.90 13.26 -1.17
N GLU A 229 -14.13 13.60 -0.83
CA GLU A 229 -15.28 12.75 -1.04
C GLU A 229 -16.48 13.52 -1.60
N THR A 230 -17.42 12.78 -2.16
CA THR A 230 -18.70 13.31 -2.61
C THR A 230 -19.86 12.45 -2.11
N ILE A 231 -20.97 13.12 -1.80
CA ILE A 231 -22.21 12.45 -1.41
C ILE A 231 -22.95 12.05 -2.68
N LEU A 232 -23.26 10.76 -2.79
CA LEU A 232 -23.98 10.20 -3.93
C LEU A 232 -25.50 10.40 -3.76
N GLY A 233 -26.15 10.82 -4.85
CA GLY A 233 -27.60 10.76 -4.98
C GLY A 233 -28.08 9.37 -5.37
N THR A 234 -29.38 9.22 -5.61
CA THR A 234 -30.00 7.97 -6.08
C THR A 234 -30.12 7.89 -7.60
N ASP A 235 -29.98 9.01 -8.31
CA ASP A 235 -30.07 9.09 -9.76
C ASP A 235 -28.78 9.65 -10.38
N TRP A 236 -28.26 8.93 -11.38
CA TRP A 236 -27.00 9.29 -12.03
C TRP A 236 -27.12 10.60 -12.82
N GLU A 237 -28.18 10.82 -13.57
CA GLU A 237 -28.30 12.02 -14.42
C GLU A 237 -28.48 13.28 -13.58
N GLN A 238 -29.28 13.20 -12.51
CA GLN A 238 -29.42 14.26 -11.52
C GLN A 238 -28.06 14.57 -10.87
N PHE A 239 -27.36 13.56 -10.36
CA PHE A 239 -26.04 13.73 -9.75
C PHE A 239 -25.03 14.35 -10.73
N TYR A 240 -24.93 13.80 -11.93
CA TYR A 240 -23.98 14.25 -12.95
C TYR A 240 -24.27 15.67 -13.42
N SER A 241 -25.56 16.03 -13.54
CA SER A 241 -25.96 17.38 -13.94
C SER A 241 -25.69 18.44 -12.89
N ALA A 242 -25.74 18.07 -11.61
CA ALA A 242 -25.41 18.93 -10.48
C ALA A 242 -23.89 19.15 -10.36
N LYS A 243 -23.08 18.12 -10.60
CA LYS A 243 -21.61 18.21 -10.48
C LYS A 243 -20.93 18.84 -11.69
N ARG A 244 -21.45 18.64 -12.91
CA ARG A 244 -20.76 19.02 -14.14
C ARG A 244 -21.61 19.97 -14.98
N SER A 245 -21.05 21.07 -15.47
CA SER A 245 -21.76 22.01 -16.35
C SER A 245 -22.19 21.38 -17.69
N SER A 246 -23.22 21.94 -18.34
CA SER A 246 -23.73 21.46 -19.63
C SER A 246 -22.66 21.38 -20.72
N SER A 247 -21.75 22.36 -20.77
CA SER A 247 -20.62 22.39 -21.71
C SER A 247 -19.61 21.27 -21.46
N THR A 248 -19.32 20.99 -20.19
CA THR A 248 -18.46 19.88 -19.80
C THR A 248 -19.10 18.52 -20.12
N ARG A 249 -20.39 18.34 -19.80
CA ARG A 249 -21.13 17.11 -20.14
C ARG A 249 -21.13 16.87 -21.64
N ARG A 250 -21.25 17.92 -22.47
CA ARG A 250 -21.13 17.83 -23.93
C ARG A 250 -19.73 17.37 -24.36
N ARG A 251 -18.67 17.97 -23.79
CA ARG A 251 -17.27 17.58 -24.06
C ARG A 251 -17.00 16.13 -23.70
N ASP A 252 -17.52 15.67 -22.57
CA ASP A 252 -17.39 14.30 -22.11
C ASP A 252 -18.08 13.30 -23.05
N ARG A 253 -19.31 13.61 -23.51
CA ARG A 253 -19.99 12.81 -24.55
C ARG A 253 -19.21 12.77 -25.86
N THR A 254 -18.63 13.89 -26.30
CA THR A 254 -17.79 13.92 -27.50
C THR A 254 -16.55 13.03 -27.33
N LYS A 255 -15.89 13.07 -26.16
CA LYS A 255 -14.73 12.21 -25.88
C LYS A 255 -15.09 10.72 -25.90
N VAL A 256 -16.22 10.34 -25.29
CA VAL A 256 -16.71 8.96 -25.32
C VAL A 256 -17.04 8.51 -26.75
N LYS A 257 -17.68 9.38 -27.56
CA LYS A 257 -17.93 9.09 -28.98
C LYS A 257 -16.62 8.84 -29.75
N ARG A 258 -15.59 9.65 -29.52
CA ARG A 258 -14.26 9.46 -30.14
C ARG A 258 -13.57 8.18 -29.70
N LEU A 259 -13.72 7.76 -28.43
CA LEU A 259 -13.29 6.42 -28.01
C LEU A 259 -14.04 5.33 -28.78
N GLY A 260 -15.35 5.50 -28.98
CA GLY A 260 -16.19 4.60 -29.78
C GLY A 260 -15.78 4.46 -31.25
N GLU A 261 -15.11 5.46 -31.81
CA GLU A 261 -14.54 5.40 -33.18
C GLU A 261 -13.31 4.49 -33.26
N LEU A 262 -12.63 4.24 -32.14
CA LEU A 262 -11.47 3.32 -32.04
C LEU A 262 -11.87 1.88 -31.71
N GLY A 263 -13.11 1.66 -31.26
CA GLY A 263 -13.62 0.36 -30.87
C GLY A 263 -14.79 0.45 -29.89
N GLU A 264 -15.46 -0.67 -29.66
CA GLU A 264 -16.58 -0.73 -28.72
C GLU A 264 -16.12 -0.36 -27.29
N VAL A 265 -16.81 0.60 -26.67
CA VAL A 265 -16.51 1.06 -25.30
C VAL A 265 -17.34 0.27 -24.30
N LYS A 266 -16.70 -0.51 -23.42
CA LYS A 266 -17.38 -1.32 -22.39
C LYS A 266 -16.83 -1.06 -21.00
N PHE A 267 -17.72 -0.90 -20.03
CA PHE A 267 -17.39 -1.01 -18.62
C PHE A 267 -17.50 -2.47 -18.19
N VAL A 268 -16.41 -3.04 -17.70
CA VAL A 268 -16.32 -4.47 -17.36
C VAL A 268 -15.97 -4.65 -15.89
N ASN A 269 -16.75 -5.50 -15.22
CA ASN A 269 -16.51 -5.98 -13.86
C ASN A 269 -16.15 -7.48 -13.94
N PRO A 270 -14.86 -7.83 -14.03
CA PRO A 270 -14.43 -9.23 -14.11
C PRO A 270 -14.82 -10.00 -12.85
N GLU A 271 -15.36 -11.22 -13.03
CA GLU A 271 -15.77 -12.08 -11.91
C GLU A 271 -14.85 -13.31 -11.75
N ALA A 272 -14.31 -13.82 -12.86
CA ALA A 272 -13.44 -14.98 -12.86
C ALA A 272 -12.05 -14.64 -12.30
N SER A 273 -11.53 -15.46 -11.38
CA SER A 273 -10.22 -15.22 -10.75
C SER A 273 -9.07 -15.06 -11.76
N ALA A 274 -9.09 -15.78 -12.87
CA ALA A 274 -8.11 -15.64 -13.95
C ALA A 274 -8.21 -14.26 -14.63
N GLU A 275 -9.42 -13.78 -14.87
CA GLU A 275 -9.65 -12.48 -15.50
C GLU A 275 -9.31 -11.32 -14.55
N LEU A 276 -9.59 -11.47 -13.25
CA LEU A 276 -9.17 -10.55 -12.20
C LEU A 276 -7.65 -10.42 -12.15
N ALA A 277 -6.92 -11.55 -12.18
CA ALA A 277 -5.46 -11.57 -12.20
C ALA A 277 -4.91 -10.82 -13.43
N LEU A 278 -5.42 -11.13 -14.62
CA LEU A 278 -4.98 -10.45 -15.84
C LEU A 278 -5.29 -8.95 -15.79
N THR A 279 -6.48 -8.58 -15.32
CA THR A 279 -6.89 -7.17 -15.17
C THR A 279 -5.96 -6.42 -14.22
N LEU A 280 -5.56 -7.04 -13.11
CA LEU A 280 -4.58 -6.46 -12.20
C LEU A 280 -3.20 -6.34 -12.86
N ASP A 281 -2.74 -7.35 -13.59
CA ASP A 281 -1.45 -7.29 -14.28
C ASP A 281 -1.43 -6.12 -15.28
N ALA A 282 -2.55 -5.84 -15.95
CA ALA A 282 -2.67 -4.66 -16.80
C ALA A 282 -2.57 -3.35 -16.02
N LEU A 283 -3.21 -3.25 -14.84
CA LEU A 283 -3.06 -2.10 -13.95
C LEU A 283 -1.60 -1.89 -13.55
N VAL A 284 -0.91 -2.96 -13.13
CA VAL A 284 0.51 -2.91 -12.75
C VAL A 284 1.37 -2.44 -13.93
N ARG A 285 1.17 -3.00 -15.13
CA ARG A 285 1.91 -2.58 -16.34
C ARG A 285 1.69 -1.10 -16.66
N GLN A 286 0.44 -0.65 -16.69
CA GLN A 286 0.09 0.75 -17.00
C GLN A 286 0.66 1.72 -15.95
N LYS A 287 0.56 1.40 -14.66
CA LYS A 287 1.17 2.20 -13.59
C LYS A 287 2.69 2.23 -13.69
N SER A 288 3.33 1.10 -13.95
CA SER A 288 4.79 1.00 -14.07
C SER A 288 5.32 1.92 -15.16
N LYS A 289 4.69 1.90 -16.36
CA LYS A 289 4.99 2.86 -17.44
C LYS A 289 4.80 4.31 -17.01
N SER A 290 3.69 4.61 -16.34
CA SER A 290 3.41 5.96 -15.85
C SER A 290 4.44 6.43 -14.81
N PHE A 291 4.86 5.56 -13.90
CA PHE A 291 5.88 5.88 -12.89
C PHE A 291 7.26 6.12 -13.51
N ALA A 292 7.66 5.27 -14.47
CA ALA A 292 8.90 5.46 -15.22
C ALA A 292 8.93 6.82 -15.92
N ARG A 293 7.85 7.20 -16.62
CA ARG A 293 7.73 8.52 -17.27
C ARG A 293 7.81 9.69 -16.30
N MET A 294 7.22 9.57 -15.11
CA MET A 294 7.25 10.60 -14.07
C MET A 294 8.57 10.64 -13.27
N GLY A 295 9.47 9.66 -13.48
CA GLY A 295 10.69 9.50 -12.68
C GLY A 295 10.40 9.19 -11.22
N VAL A 296 9.32 8.46 -10.95
CA VAL A 296 8.93 8.02 -9.60
C VAL A 296 9.25 6.54 -9.46
N ALA A 297 9.76 6.13 -8.29
CA ALA A 297 10.02 4.72 -8.01
C ALA A 297 8.74 3.89 -8.13
N ASN A 298 8.83 2.76 -8.83
CA ASN A 298 7.71 1.85 -9.00
C ASN A 298 7.45 1.09 -7.68
N ILE A 299 6.26 1.23 -7.12
CA ILE A 299 5.90 0.53 -5.88
C ILE A 299 5.80 -0.98 -6.09
N PHE A 300 5.47 -1.43 -7.30
CA PHE A 300 5.27 -2.85 -7.63
C PHE A 300 6.58 -3.64 -7.74
N GLU A 301 7.71 -2.93 -7.90
CA GLU A 301 9.06 -3.53 -7.86
C GLU A 301 9.56 -3.80 -6.44
N ARG A 302 8.88 -3.26 -5.42
CA ARG A 302 9.24 -3.51 -4.03
C ARG A 302 8.80 -4.94 -3.64
N PRO A 303 9.62 -5.66 -2.85
CA PRO A 303 9.26 -7.00 -2.39
C PRO A 303 7.86 -7.02 -1.74
N GLY A 304 7.03 -7.99 -2.17
CA GLY A 304 5.71 -8.22 -1.58
C GLY A 304 4.55 -7.40 -2.14
N TYR A 305 4.78 -6.21 -2.71
CA TYR A 305 3.69 -5.32 -3.11
C TYR A 305 2.81 -5.90 -4.22
N THR A 306 3.41 -6.52 -5.24
CA THR A 306 2.65 -7.17 -6.32
C THR A 306 1.83 -8.35 -5.78
N ALA A 307 2.41 -9.18 -4.90
CA ALA A 307 1.71 -10.31 -4.28
C ALA A 307 0.55 -9.86 -3.38
N PHE A 308 0.72 -8.75 -2.65
CA PHE A 308 -0.34 -8.12 -1.87
C PHE A 308 -1.55 -7.74 -2.75
N PHE A 309 -1.33 -6.98 -3.83
CA PHE A 309 -2.42 -6.59 -4.72
C PHE A 309 -3.04 -7.79 -5.46
N GLN A 310 -2.24 -8.80 -5.82
CA GLN A 310 -2.74 -10.03 -6.42
C GLN A 310 -3.68 -10.77 -5.49
N GLU A 311 -3.34 -10.88 -4.20
CA GLU A 311 -4.25 -11.48 -3.23
C GLU A 311 -5.52 -10.65 -3.06
N LEU A 312 -5.41 -9.32 -2.91
CA LEU A 312 -6.58 -8.44 -2.81
C LEU A 312 -7.53 -8.60 -4.01
N ALA A 313 -6.99 -8.73 -5.21
CA ALA A 313 -7.79 -8.84 -6.43
C ALA A 313 -8.44 -10.21 -6.61
N THR A 314 -7.81 -11.30 -6.13
CA THR A 314 -8.18 -12.66 -6.55
C THR A 314 -8.71 -13.55 -5.43
N ALA A 315 -8.40 -13.24 -4.16
CA ALA A 315 -8.80 -14.06 -3.03
C ALA A 315 -10.33 -14.01 -2.82
N PRO A 316 -11.03 -15.15 -2.71
CA PRO A 316 -12.49 -15.17 -2.56
C PRO A 316 -13.02 -14.31 -1.41
N ARG A 317 -12.32 -14.30 -0.27
CA ARG A 317 -12.72 -13.49 0.91
C ARG A 317 -12.64 -11.98 0.67
N MET A 318 -11.82 -11.53 -0.27
CA MET A 318 -11.64 -10.12 -0.61
C MET A 318 -12.74 -9.59 -1.54
N ARG A 319 -13.55 -10.46 -2.17
CA ARG A 319 -14.53 -10.05 -3.20
C ARG A 319 -15.58 -9.06 -2.72
N ALA A 320 -15.94 -9.09 -1.43
CA ALA A 320 -16.88 -8.14 -0.86
C ALA A 320 -16.24 -6.76 -0.63
N LEU A 321 -14.92 -6.72 -0.40
CA LEU A 321 -14.16 -5.52 -0.07
C LEU A 321 -13.55 -4.86 -1.31
N VAL A 322 -13.03 -5.64 -2.26
CA VAL A 322 -12.24 -5.15 -3.40
C VAL A 322 -13.07 -5.18 -4.68
N HIS A 323 -13.09 -4.06 -5.38
CA HIS A 323 -13.72 -3.92 -6.68
C HIS A 323 -12.68 -3.60 -7.75
N LEU A 324 -12.36 -4.58 -8.57
CA LEU A 324 -11.53 -4.41 -9.76
C LEU A 324 -12.44 -4.27 -10.99
N SER A 325 -12.25 -3.20 -11.76
CA SER A 325 -13.00 -2.96 -13.00
C SER A 325 -12.11 -2.38 -14.07
N ARG A 326 -12.57 -2.42 -15.32
CA ARG A 326 -11.88 -1.83 -16.46
C ARG A 326 -12.83 -1.16 -17.43
N LEU A 327 -12.28 -0.26 -18.24
CA LEU A 327 -12.92 0.31 -19.41
C LEU A 327 -12.21 -0.22 -20.65
N ASP A 328 -12.89 -1.07 -21.40
CA ASP A 328 -12.40 -1.65 -22.65
C ASP A 328 -12.79 -0.73 -23.82
N VAL A 329 -11.90 -0.61 -24.80
CA VAL A 329 -12.10 0.11 -26.08
C VAL A 329 -11.58 -0.79 -27.18
N GLY A 330 -12.50 -1.52 -27.82
CA GLY A 330 -12.13 -2.62 -28.73
C GLY A 330 -11.25 -3.64 -28.01
N PRO A 331 -10.05 -3.97 -28.52
CA PRO A 331 -9.13 -4.90 -27.87
C PRO A 331 -8.29 -4.26 -26.74
N SER A 332 -8.36 -2.94 -26.54
CA SER A 332 -7.54 -2.23 -25.57
C SER A 332 -8.24 -2.12 -24.22
N TRP A 333 -7.55 -2.48 -23.14
CA TRP A 333 -7.99 -2.20 -21.77
C TRP A 333 -7.60 -0.77 -21.39
N ALA A 334 -8.36 0.18 -21.92
CA ALA A 334 -8.01 1.60 -21.94
C ALA A 334 -7.89 2.23 -20.54
N ALA A 335 -8.60 1.71 -19.54
CA ALA A 335 -8.43 2.09 -18.14
C ALA A 335 -8.72 0.92 -17.21
N VAL A 336 -8.04 0.88 -16.07
CA VAL A 336 -8.25 -0.12 -15.01
C VAL A 336 -8.33 0.58 -13.66
N ASN A 337 -9.21 0.10 -12.80
CA ASN A 337 -9.41 0.64 -11.47
C ASN A 337 -9.50 -0.48 -10.43
N LEU A 338 -8.69 -0.38 -9.38
CA LEU A 338 -8.86 -1.09 -8.12
C LEU A 338 -9.43 -0.11 -7.10
N GLY A 339 -10.67 -0.34 -6.68
CA GLY A 339 -11.34 0.38 -5.60
C GLY A 339 -11.74 -0.55 -4.46
N LEU A 340 -12.22 0.03 -3.36
CA LEU A 340 -12.78 -0.71 -2.23
C LEU A 340 -14.26 -0.36 -2.07
N THR A 341 -15.09 -1.37 -1.79
CA THR A 341 -16.47 -1.18 -1.36
C THR A 341 -16.54 -1.54 0.10
N PHE A 342 -16.91 -0.58 0.95
CA PHE A 342 -17.01 -0.81 2.38
C PHE A 342 -18.19 -0.04 2.96
N ARG A 343 -19.13 -0.78 3.56
CA ARG A 343 -20.40 -0.24 4.05
C ARG A 343 -21.09 0.54 2.93
N ASN A 344 -21.44 1.79 3.18
CA ASN A 344 -22.14 2.66 2.22
C ASN A 344 -21.18 3.52 1.37
N GLY A 345 -19.90 3.17 1.29
CA GLY A 345 -18.87 3.95 0.60
C GLY A 345 -18.13 3.17 -0.49
N TYR A 346 -17.78 3.87 -1.57
CA TYR A 346 -16.83 3.41 -2.57
C TYR A 346 -15.52 4.21 -2.44
N TYR A 347 -14.37 3.55 -2.38
CA TYR A 347 -13.06 4.19 -2.24
C TYR A 347 -12.22 3.96 -3.50
N HIS A 348 -11.78 5.04 -4.14
CA HIS A 348 -11.02 5.01 -5.38
C HIS A 348 -9.50 4.95 -5.11
N ILE A 349 -8.93 3.74 -5.03
CA ILE A 349 -7.56 3.54 -4.54
C ILE A 349 -6.50 3.64 -5.65
N LEU A 350 -6.59 2.80 -6.69
CA LEU A 350 -5.63 2.80 -7.79
C LEU A 350 -6.34 2.83 -9.13
N ALA A 351 -6.08 3.88 -9.90
CA ALA A 351 -6.50 4.00 -11.29
C ALA A 351 -5.30 4.05 -12.24
N SER A 352 -5.39 3.33 -13.34
CA SER A 352 -4.43 3.37 -14.43
C SER A 352 -5.14 3.50 -15.76
N TYR A 353 -4.41 3.93 -16.77
CA TYR A 353 -4.91 4.01 -18.13
C TYR A 353 -3.80 3.70 -19.12
N ASP A 354 -4.21 3.17 -20.26
CA ASP A 354 -3.32 2.93 -21.39
C ASP A 354 -2.77 4.26 -21.90
N ASP A 355 -1.50 4.25 -22.31
CA ASP A 355 -0.77 5.42 -22.82
C ASP A 355 -0.68 5.46 -24.35
N GLY A 356 -1.36 4.54 -25.04
CA GLY A 356 -1.47 4.49 -26.49
C GLY A 356 -2.50 5.48 -27.06
N GLU A 357 -3.04 5.15 -28.23
CA GLU A 357 -3.93 6.03 -29.01
C GLU A 357 -5.19 6.45 -28.24
N VAL A 358 -5.76 5.53 -27.45
CA VAL A 358 -6.96 5.76 -26.64
C VAL A 358 -6.78 6.84 -25.58
N SER A 359 -5.54 7.06 -25.10
CA SER A 359 -5.22 7.98 -24.01
C SER A 359 -5.63 9.44 -24.29
N ARG A 360 -5.63 9.83 -25.58
CA ARG A 360 -5.96 11.17 -26.07
C ARG A 360 -7.39 11.60 -25.76
N PHE A 361 -8.28 10.64 -25.57
CA PHE A 361 -9.71 10.88 -25.34
C PHE A 361 -10.12 10.74 -23.86
N GLY A 362 -9.15 10.55 -22.96
CA GLY A 362 -9.38 10.53 -21.50
C GLY A 362 -10.15 9.29 -21.01
N PRO A 363 -9.67 8.06 -21.26
CA PRO A 363 -10.32 6.83 -20.83
C PRO A 363 -10.45 6.73 -19.32
N GLY A 364 -9.47 7.22 -18.54
CA GLY A 364 -9.59 7.27 -17.07
C GLY A 364 -10.75 8.15 -16.58
N ALA A 365 -11.01 9.29 -17.24
CA ALA A 365 -12.15 10.14 -16.89
C ALA A 365 -13.49 9.50 -17.31
N ALA A 366 -13.50 8.74 -18.42
CA ALA A 366 -14.67 7.95 -18.81
C ALA A 366 -14.95 6.83 -17.80
N HIS A 367 -13.92 6.09 -17.41
CA HIS A 367 -14.02 5.03 -16.41
C HIS A 367 -14.49 5.57 -15.06
N LEU A 368 -13.97 6.71 -14.61
CA LEU A 368 -14.44 7.35 -13.38
C LEU A 368 -15.95 7.65 -13.39
N ARG A 369 -16.50 8.11 -14.52
CA ARG A 369 -17.96 8.32 -14.64
C ARG A 369 -18.73 7.01 -14.53
N GLU A 370 -18.22 5.93 -15.13
CA GLU A 370 -18.81 4.60 -15.00
C GLU A 370 -18.74 4.09 -13.55
N LEU A 371 -17.65 4.35 -12.84
CA LEU A 371 -17.51 4.02 -11.41
C LEU A 371 -18.51 4.77 -10.53
N LEU A 372 -18.71 6.06 -10.77
CA LEU A 372 -19.72 6.85 -10.05
C LEU A 372 -21.14 6.34 -10.35
N ARG A 373 -21.45 6.06 -11.62
CA ARG A 373 -22.73 5.45 -12.01
C ARG A 373 -22.94 4.08 -11.36
N TYR A 374 -21.90 3.26 -11.35
CA TYR A 374 -21.89 1.95 -10.68
C TYR A 374 -22.17 2.08 -9.19
N ALA A 375 -21.50 3.00 -8.50
CA ALA A 375 -21.70 3.23 -7.07
C ALA A 375 -23.13 3.69 -6.75
N ILE A 376 -23.71 4.59 -7.55
CA ILE A 376 -25.10 5.03 -7.43
C ILE A 376 -26.08 3.87 -7.67
N ALA A 377 -25.86 3.08 -8.72
CA ALA A 377 -26.71 1.93 -9.05
C ALA A 377 -26.69 0.85 -7.95
N ARG A 378 -25.59 0.74 -7.19
CA ARG A 378 -25.46 -0.13 -6.02
C ARG A 378 -26.04 0.48 -4.73
N GLY A 379 -26.60 1.68 -4.79
CA GLY A 379 -27.20 2.37 -3.64
C GLY A 379 -26.18 2.89 -2.62
N LEU A 380 -24.90 2.97 -2.99
CA LEU A 380 -23.87 3.55 -2.12
C LEU A 380 -24.15 5.03 -1.89
N LYS A 381 -23.79 5.53 -0.70
CA LYS A 381 -24.10 6.90 -0.27
C LYS A 381 -22.93 7.86 -0.45
N ARG A 382 -21.71 7.34 -0.56
CA ARG A 382 -20.50 8.14 -0.67
C ARG A 382 -19.54 7.55 -1.70
N PHE A 383 -18.85 8.44 -2.41
CA PHE A 383 -17.72 8.10 -3.25
C PHE A 383 -16.51 8.89 -2.76
N ASP A 384 -15.53 8.18 -2.23
CA ASP A 384 -14.31 8.68 -1.63
C ASP A 384 -13.17 8.57 -2.65
N PHE A 385 -12.61 9.71 -3.03
CA PHE A 385 -11.47 9.83 -3.95
C PHE A 385 -10.11 9.70 -3.25
N THR A 386 -10.14 9.47 -1.94
CA THR A 386 -9.03 9.31 -1.02
C THR A 386 -8.02 10.47 -1.08
N ILE A 387 -6.83 10.24 -0.52
CA ILE A 387 -5.78 11.25 -0.40
C ILE A 387 -5.32 11.74 -1.77
N GLY A 388 -5.12 13.05 -1.86
CA GLY A 388 -4.39 13.68 -2.96
C GLY A 388 -5.12 14.90 -3.47
N ASP A 389 -4.37 15.94 -3.84
CA ASP A 389 -4.91 17.24 -4.24
C ASP A 389 -5.02 17.38 -5.77
N GLU A 390 -5.32 16.29 -6.47
CA GLU A 390 -5.47 16.32 -7.93
C GLU A 390 -6.61 17.27 -8.35
N PRO A 391 -6.41 18.17 -9.34
CA PRO A 391 -7.40 19.19 -9.70
C PRO A 391 -8.77 18.64 -10.06
N TYR A 392 -8.84 17.44 -10.64
CA TYR A 392 -10.11 16.83 -11.04
C TYR A 392 -10.97 16.41 -9.84
N LYS A 393 -10.40 16.21 -8.64
CA LYS A 393 -11.21 15.86 -7.46
C LYS A 393 -12.12 17.02 -7.08
N ARG A 394 -11.67 18.26 -7.26
CA ARG A 394 -12.45 19.49 -7.04
C ARG A 394 -13.65 19.62 -7.98
N ASP A 395 -13.61 18.94 -9.13
CA ASP A 395 -14.74 18.90 -10.07
C ASP A 395 -15.89 18.01 -9.58
N TRP A 396 -15.63 17.11 -8.62
CA TRP A 396 -16.59 16.10 -8.15
C TRP A 396 -16.93 16.26 -6.66
N CYS A 397 -15.97 16.74 -5.85
CA CYS A 397 -16.04 16.73 -4.40
C CYS A 397 -16.41 18.09 -3.84
N GLU A 398 -17.30 18.06 -2.86
CA GLU A 398 -17.76 19.18 -2.03
C GLU A 398 -17.17 19.12 -0.62
N SER A 399 -16.73 17.93 -0.19
CA SER A 399 -16.17 17.69 1.13
C SER A 399 -14.67 17.43 1.03
N GLU A 400 -13.90 18.16 1.84
CA GLU A 400 -12.49 17.92 2.07
C GLU A 400 -12.31 17.46 3.52
N GLN A 401 -11.89 16.22 3.70
CA GLN A 401 -11.53 15.70 5.01
C GLN A 401 -10.06 16.01 5.28
N ARG A 402 -9.80 16.75 6.35
CA ARG A 402 -8.44 17.05 6.77
C ARG A 402 -7.81 15.86 7.44
N LEU A 403 -6.51 15.69 7.18
CA LEU A 403 -5.71 14.63 7.75
C LEU A 403 -4.62 15.20 8.64
N HIS A 404 -4.23 14.42 9.63
CA HIS A 404 -3.32 14.84 10.68
C HIS A 404 -2.20 13.83 10.87
N ASP A 405 -1.04 14.33 11.26
CA ASP A 405 0.14 13.55 11.57
C ASP A 405 0.55 13.78 13.02
N TYR A 406 1.03 12.74 13.69
CA TYR A 406 1.63 12.82 15.02
C TYR A 406 3.04 12.25 14.98
N SER A 407 3.97 12.89 15.70
CA SER A 407 5.31 12.37 15.84
C SER A 407 5.92 12.75 17.18
N ALA A 408 6.54 11.76 17.84
CA ALA A 408 7.17 11.94 19.13
C ALA A 408 8.44 11.10 19.23
N ALA A 409 9.43 11.64 19.96
CA ALA A 409 10.56 10.84 20.43
C ALA A 409 10.20 10.23 21.78
N VAL A 410 10.52 8.95 21.96
CA VAL A 410 10.31 8.22 23.23
C VAL A 410 11.63 8.03 23.95
N THR A 411 12.69 7.72 23.21
CA THR A 411 14.07 7.66 23.71
C THR A 411 14.93 8.71 23.02
N TRP A 412 16.14 8.94 23.53
CA TRP A 412 17.11 9.83 22.89
C TRP A 412 17.44 9.40 21.44
N ARG A 413 17.37 8.10 21.13
CA ARG A 413 17.59 7.55 19.77
C ARG A 413 16.51 7.97 18.78
N GLY A 414 15.32 8.30 19.29
CA GLY A 414 14.19 8.78 18.49
C GLY A 414 14.27 10.25 18.10
N TRP A 415 15.07 11.06 18.80
CA TRP A 415 15.14 12.51 18.57
C TRP A 415 15.49 12.89 17.13
N PRO A 416 16.52 12.30 16.47
CA PRO A 416 16.82 12.62 15.08
C PRO A 416 15.64 12.32 14.15
N SER A 417 14.96 11.18 14.37
CA SER A 417 13.82 10.77 13.54
C SER A 417 12.60 11.69 13.71
N ALA A 418 12.35 12.18 14.92
CA ALA A 418 11.28 13.14 15.21
C ALA A 418 11.58 14.55 14.66
N ALA A 419 12.85 14.99 14.75
CA ALA A 419 13.30 16.28 14.23
C ALA A 419 13.34 16.34 12.70
N VAL A 420 13.94 15.32 12.05
CA VAL A 420 14.00 15.21 10.58
C VAL A 420 12.60 15.12 9.99
N SER A 421 11.72 14.36 10.65
CA SER A 421 10.30 14.28 10.30
C SER A 421 9.62 15.65 10.26
N GLY A 422 9.86 16.52 11.25
CA GLY A 422 9.27 17.85 11.31
C GLY A 422 9.77 18.78 10.19
N SER A 423 11.08 18.79 9.93
CA SER A 423 11.71 19.71 8.97
C SER A 423 11.57 19.25 7.51
N TRP A 424 11.75 17.96 7.23
CA TRP A 424 11.59 17.40 5.88
C TRP A 424 10.13 17.47 5.40
N ARG A 425 9.16 17.36 6.31
CA ARG A 425 7.73 17.54 6.00
C ARG A 425 7.37 18.99 5.68
N ARG A 426 7.97 19.98 6.35
CA ARG A 426 7.81 21.41 5.99
C ARG A 426 8.30 21.69 4.57
N VAL A 427 9.43 21.10 4.18
CA VAL A 427 9.97 21.19 2.81
C VAL A 427 9.03 20.52 1.80
N LYS A 428 8.59 19.28 2.06
CA LYS A 428 7.60 18.60 1.20
C LYS A 428 6.29 19.39 1.10
N ARG A 429 5.82 19.98 2.19
CA ARG A 429 4.61 20.81 2.24
C ARG A 429 4.77 22.05 1.38
N ALA A 430 5.86 22.80 1.53
CA ALA A 430 6.14 23.98 0.71
C ALA A 430 6.21 23.63 -0.79
N ILE A 431 6.84 22.50 -1.14
CA ILE A 431 6.93 22.03 -2.52
C ILE A 431 5.55 21.61 -3.07
N LYS A 432 4.77 20.82 -2.31
CA LYS A 432 3.45 20.34 -2.76
C LYS A 432 2.39 21.44 -2.82
N GLN A 433 2.41 22.39 -1.88
CA GLN A 433 1.44 23.49 -1.81
C GLN A 433 1.74 24.62 -2.81
N THR A 434 2.92 24.60 -3.45
CA THR A 434 3.32 25.59 -4.45
C THR A 434 3.33 24.94 -5.83
N ALA A 435 2.25 25.12 -6.60
CA ALA A 435 2.10 24.51 -7.94
C ALA A 435 3.31 24.70 -8.88
N PRO A 436 3.99 25.87 -8.93
CA PRO A 436 5.22 26.03 -9.70
C PRO A 436 6.37 25.12 -9.25
N LEU A 437 6.57 24.96 -7.93
CA LEU A 437 7.63 24.11 -7.37
C LEU A 437 7.33 22.62 -7.59
N TRP A 438 6.08 22.20 -7.42
CA TRP A 438 5.66 20.84 -7.73
C TRP A 438 5.87 20.52 -9.22
N ASN A 439 5.45 21.41 -10.12
CA ASN A 439 5.65 21.25 -11.55
C ASN A 439 7.13 21.22 -11.94
N ALA A 440 7.97 22.04 -11.30
CA ALA A 440 9.42 22.01 -11.51
C ALA A 440 10.03 20.67 -11.05
N VAL A 441 9.64 20.15 -9.88
CA VAL A 441 10.08 18.84 -9.37
C VAL A 441 9.67 17.72 -10.32
N VAL A 442 8.42 17.73 -10.80
CA VAL A 442 7.93 16.72 -11.76
C VAL A 442 8.71 16.82 -13.08
N ARG A 443 8.97 18.03 -13.60
CA ARG A 443 9.77 18.23 -14.83
C ARG A 443 11.20 17.74 -14.69
N VAL A 444 11.88 18.08 -13.60
CA VAL A 444 13.27 17.63 -13.34
C VAL A 444 13.32 16.11 -13.22
N ARG A 445 12.40 15.50 -12.46
CA ARG A 445 12.32 14.04 -12.34
C ARG A 445 12.05 13.35 -13.67
N SER A 446 11.12 13.89 -14.47
CA SER A 446 10.78 13.34 -15.78
C SER A 446 11.95 13.48 -16.78
N ALA A 447 12.69 14.60 -16.74
CA ALA A 447 13.88 14.80 -17.57
C ALA A 447 15.02 13.85 -17.19
N LEU A 448 15.27 13.66 -15.89
CA LEU A 448 16.26 12.68 -15.40
C LEU A 448 15.87 11.24 -15.77
N ALA A 449 14.57 10.91 -15.74
CA ALA A 449 14.08 9.62 -16.18
C ALA A 449 14.29 9.39 -17.69
N ALA A 450 13.98 10.39 -18.52
CA ALA A 450 14.22 10.34 -19.96
C ALA A 450 15.71 10.23 -20.34
N LEU A 451 16.60 10.82 -19.54
CA LEU A 451 18.04 10.67 -19.71
C LEU A 451 18.53 9.26 -19.33
N ARG A 452 17.96 8.66 -18.28
CA ARG A 452 18.27 7.28 -17.89
C ARG A 452 17.75 6.25 -18.91
N SER A 453 16.55 6.43 -19.45
CA SER A 453 16.01 5.51 -20.47
C SER A 453 16.83 5.56 -21.77
N LYS A 454 17.25 6.75 -22.20
CA LYS A 454 18.14 6.91 -23.38
C LYS A 454 19.54 6.30 -23.21
N HIS A 455 20.00 6.11 -21.97
CA HIS A 455 21.28 5.45 -21.70
C HIS A 455 21.14 3.92 -21.80
N VAL A 456 20.02 3.37 -21.28
CA VAL A 456 19.71 1.93 -21.35
C VAL A 456 19.45 1.46 -22.79
N ASP A 457 18.74 2.24 -23.61
CA ASP A 457 18.50 1.89 -25.02
C ASP A 457 19.77 1.94 -25.88
N ARG A 458 20.76 2.77 -25.50
CA ARG A 458 22.06 2.86 -26.19
C ARG A 458 22.97 1.65 -25.94
N ASP A 459 22.86 1.04 -24.75
CA ASP A 459 23.61 -0.16 -24.40
C ASP A 459 22.97 -1.43 -24.99
N ALA A 460 21.65 -1.40 -25.26
CA ALA A 460 20.92 -2.51 -25.91
C ALA A 460 21.14 -2.59 -27.43
N ASP A 461 21.33 -1.46 -28.12
CA ASP A 461 21.62 -1.39 -29.57
C ASP A 461 23.11 -1.62 -29.92
N SER A 462 23.98 -1.81 -28.92
CA SER A 462 25.42 -2.04 -29.10
C SER A 462 25.86 -3.48 -28.75
N SER A 463 24.92 -4.41 -28.56
CA SER A 463 25.15 -5.83 -28.27
C SER A 463 24.80 -6.74 -29.44
#